data_AF-A0A6N8UKC2-F1
#
_entry.id   AF-A0A6N8UKC2-F1
#
_cell.length_a   1.000
_cell.length_b   1.000
_cell.length_c   1.000
_cell.angle_alpha   90.00
_cell.angle_beta   90.00
_cell.angle_gamma   90.00
#
_symmetry.space_group_name_H-M   'P 1'
#
loop_
_entity.id
_entity.type
_entity.pdbx_description
1 polymer ?
#
loop_
_entity_poly.entity_id
_entity_poly.type
_entity_poly.pdbx_seq_one_letter_code
_entity_poly.pdbx_strand_id
1 'polypeptide(L)' 'MTVIGLTGGIASGKSTVAKYFADLGHKVIDADQLGHRAYEPD' A
#
# COMPACT_ATOMS: atom_id res chain seq x y z
N MET A 1 3.69 -13.40 12.43
CA MET A 1 3.51 -12.09 11.77
C MET A 1 2.21 -12.14 11.01
N THR A 2 1.31 -11.19 11.24
CA THR A 2 -0.01 -11.13 10.56
C THR A 2 0.09 -10.20 9.37
N VAL A 3 -0.47 -10.61 8.23
CA VAL A 3 -0.52 -9.82 6.99
C VAL A 3 -1.98 -9.49 6.69
N ILE A 4 -2.26 -8.23 6.39
CA ILE A 4 -3.61 -7.73 6.12
C ILE A 4 -3.60 -7.08 4.73
N GLY A 5 -4.52 -7.51 3.87
CA GLY A 5 -4.74 -6.90 2.55
C GLY A 5 -5.69 -5.72 2.64
N LEU A 6 -5.23 -4.52 2.29
CA LEU A 6 -6.07 -3.34 2.15
C LEU A 6 -6.50 -3.19 0.69
N THR A 7 -7.81 -3.22 0.43
CA THR A 7 -8.39 -3.12 -0.92
C THR A 7 -9.54 -2.08 -0.94
N GLY A 8 -10.11 -1.85 -2.12
CA GLY A 8 -11.16 -0.87 -2.37
C GLY A 8 -11.12 -0.30 -3.79
N GLY A 9 -12.24 0.26 -4.24
CA GLY A 9 -12.37 0.87 -5.58
C GLY A 9 -11.48 2.11 -5.79
N ILE A 10 -11.45 2.66 -7.01
CA ILE A 10 -10.77 3.92 -7.28
C ILE A 10 -11.35 5.05 -6.41
N ALA A 11 -10.49 5.95 -5.93
CA ALA A 11 -10.87 7.07 -5.05
C ALA A 11 -11.58 6.68 -3.72
N SER A 12 -11.55 5.42 -3.30
CA SER A 12 -12.16 4.95 -2.04
C SER A 12 -11.36 5.29 -0.76
N GLY A 13 -10.22 5.97 -0.89
CA GLY A 13 -9.40 6.37 0.27
C GLY A 13 -8.41 5.31 0.77
N LYS A 14 -8.11 4.26 -0.01
CA LYS A 14 -7.10 3.24 0.34
C LYS A 14 -5.77 3.84 0.81
N SER A 15 -5.22 4.79 0.04
CA SER A 15 -3.94 5.44 0.38
C SER A 15 -4.00 6.22 1.69
N THR A 16 -5.15 6.80 2.03
CA THR A 16 -5.39 7.47 3.32
C THR A 16 -5.35 6.46 4.48
N VAL A 17 -6.04 5.33 4.34
CA VAL A 17 -6.05 4.26 5.35
C VAL A 17 -4.67 3.60 5.48
N ALA A 18 -3.97 3.39 4.36
CA ALA A 18 -2.60 2.88 4.37
C ALA A 18 -1.67 3.82 5.15
N LYS A 19 -1.75 5.13 4.91
CA LYS A 19 -0.97 6.13 5.65
C LYS A 19 -1.33 6.13 7.14
N TYR A 20 -2.61 6.03 7.47
CA TYR A 20 -3.05 5.92 8.87
C TYR A 20 -2.42 4.73 9.59
N PHE A 21 -2.34 3.54 8.95
CA PHE A 21 -1.65 2.40 9.54
C PHE A 21 -0.13 2.62 9.69
N ALA A 22 0.50 3.30 8.73
CA ALA A 22 1.91 3.68 8.83
C ALA A 22 2.16 4.63 10.01
N ASP A 23 1.29 5.62 10.21
CA ASP A 23 1.37 6.59 11.31
C ASP A 23 1.21 5.92 12.69
N LEU A 24 0.48 4.79 12.76
CA LEU A 24 0.38 3.94 13.95
C LEU A 24 1.61 3.02 14.16
N GLY A 25 2.62 3.09 13.29
CA GLY A 25 3.85 2.31 13.38
C GLY A 25 3.81 0.95 12.68
N HIS A 26 2.77 0.66 11.88
CA HIS A 26 2.73 -0.58 11.11
C HIS A 26 3.55 -0.48 9.82
N LYS A 27 4.14 -1.60 9.41
CA LYS A 27 4.78 -1.71 8.09
C LYS A 27 3.71 -1.78 7.02
N VAL A 28 3.78 -0.86 6.07
CA VAL A 28 2.88 -0.79 4.90
C VAL A 28 3.66 -1.18 3.66
N ILE A 29 3.09 -2.07 2.87
CA ILE A 29 3.60 -2.48 1.56
C ILE A 29 2.61 -2.00 0.51
N ASP A 30 3.04 -1.07 -0.34
CA ASP A 30 2.24 -0.54 -1.43
C ASP A 30 2.47 -1.38 -2.70
N ALA A 31 1.44 -2.14 -3.09
CA ALA A 31 1.50 -3.01 -4.26
C ALA A 31 1.53 -2.23 -5.58
N ASP A 32 0.86 -1.07 -5.66
CA ASP A 32 0.85 -0.26 -6.87
C ASP A 32 2.25 0.30 -7.13
N GLN A 33 2.92 0.83 -6.10
CA GLN A 33 4.30 1.31 -6.22
C GLN A 33 5.30 0.20 -6.54
N LEU A 34 5.14 -0.98 -5.95
CA LEU A 34 6.01 -2.13 -6.27
C LEU A 34 5.80 -2.62 -7.70
N GLY A 35 4.55 -2.64 -8.16
CA GLY A 35 4.21 -2.98 -9.54
C GLY A 35 4.89 -2.04 -10.53
N HIS A 36 4.83 -0.73 -10.30
CA HIS A 36 5.50 0.25 -11.17
C HIS A 36 7.02 0.05 -11.21
N ARG A 37 7.66 -0.13 -10.04
CA ARG A 37 9.09 -0.40 -9.95
C ARG A 37 9.50 -1.69 -10.64
N ALA A 38 8.64 -2.70 -10.68
CA ALA A 38 8.94 -3.96 -11.34
C ALA A 38 9.08 -3.83 -12.87
N TYR A 39 8.61 -2.73 -13.46
CA TYR A 39 8.75 -2.43 -14.89
C TYR A 39 9.86 -1.42 -15.20
N GLU A 40 10.56 -0.89 -14.20
CA GLU A 40 11.69 0.00 -14.42
C GLU A 40 12.86 -0.78 -15.04
N PRO A 41 13.50 -0.27 -16.11
CA PRO A 41 14.68 -0.89 -16.69
C PRO A 41 15.89 -0.78 -15.76
N ASP A 42 16.81 -1.75 -15.86
CA ASP A 42 18.06 -1.83 -15.09
C ASP A 42 19.05 -0.69 -15.38
#